data_AF-A0A960KDI7-F1
#
_entry.id   AF-A0A960KDI7-F1
#
_cell.length_a   1.000
_cell.length_b   1.000
_cell.length_c   1.000
_cell.angle_alpha   90.00
_cell.angle_beta   90.00
_cell.angle_gamma   90.00
#
_symmetry.space_group_name_H-M   'P 1'
#
loop_
_entity.id
_entity.type
_entity.pdbx_description
1 polymer ?
#
loop_
_entity_poly.entity_id
_entity_poly.type
_entity_poly.pdbx_seq_one_letter_code
_entity_poly.pdbx_strand_id
1 'polypeptide(L)'
;MPELLLQAISPYQTRRASLLRGDGDLYLYLEDLVGPTPATASAVWVANYQQAPTDRSESPAGVPPRMGAGGTQFPEGCPDLGRAMDLVWFEEGDAVAVVDAEGVLAAIP
;
A
#
# COMPACT_ATOMS: atom_id res chain seq x y z
N MET A 1 -8.09 0.02 -13.66
CA MET A 1 -6.68 -0.37 -13.46
C MET A 1 -6.13 0.57 -12.39
N PRO A 2 -5.48 0.06 -11.34
CA PRO A 2 -4.94 0.92 -10.30
C PRO A 2 -3.85 1.83 -10.87
N GLU A 3 -3.67 2.99 -10.25
CA GLU A 3 -2.64 3.95 -10.60
C GLU A 3 -1.39 3.73 -9.75
N LEU A 4 -0.22 3.73 -10.37
CA LEU A 4 1.06 3.66 -9.67
C LEU A 4 1.47 5.05 -9.18
N LEU A 5 1.53 5.22 -7.86
CA LEU A 5 1.94 6.49 -7.24
C LEU A 5 3.44 6.54 -6.97
N LEU A 6 3.98 5.49 -6.35
CA LEU A 6 5.41 5.37 -6.04
C LEU A 6 5.90 3.98 -6.38
N GLN A 7 7.15 3.90 -6.82
CA GLN A 7 7.84 2.64 -7.01
C GLN A 7 9.29 2.79 -6.60
N ALA A 8 9.80 1.82 -5.83
CA ALA A 8 11.21 1.75 -5.48
C ALA A 8 11.68 0.30 -5.51
N ILE A 9 12.96 0.11 -5.81
CA ILE A 9 13.63 -1.19 -5.71
C ILE A 9 14.47 -1.17 -4.43
N SER A 10 14.53 -2.31 -3.74
CA SER A 10 15.32 -2.42 -2.51
C SER A 10 16.82 -2.18 -2.75
N PRO A 11 17.58 -1.77 -1.72
CA PRO A 11 19.02 -1.55 -1.83
C PRO A 11 19.79 -2.74 -2.43
N TYR A 12 19.31 -3.96 -2.17
CA TYR A 12 19.92 -5.21 -2.66
C TYR A 12 19.32 -5.69 -3.98
N GLN A 13 18.40 -4.94 -4.59
CA GLN A 13 17.75 -5.27 -5.87
C GLN A 13 16.96 -6.59 -5.85
N THR A 14 16.57 -7.06 -4.67
CA THR A 14 15.85 -8.33 -4.45
C THR A 14 14.35 -8.15 -4.34
N ARG A 15 13.89 -6.92 -4.11
CA ARG A 15 12.48 -6.59 -3.88
C ARG A 15 12.07 -5.32 -4.62
N ARG A 16 10.81 -5.24 -5.02
CA ARG A 16 10.18 -4.02 -5.53
C ARG A 16 8.98 -3.66 -4.67
N ALA A 17 8.94 -2.41 -4.25
CA ALA A 17 7.81 -1.82 -3.57
C ALA A 17 7.00 -0.97 -4.55
N SER A 18 5.69 -1.17 -4.58
CA SER A 18 4.76 -0.42 -5.45
C SER A 18 3.59 0.09 -4.63
N LEU A 19 3.44 1.41 -4.54
CA LEU A 19 2.28 2.05 -3.92
C LEU A 19 1.24 2.31 -4.99
N LEU A 20 0.09 1.64 -4.89
CA LEU A 20 -0.99 1.66 -5.87
C LEU A 20 -2.25 2.31 -5.30
N ARG A 21 -2.84 3.22 -6.09
CA ARG A 21 -4.15 3.82 -5.84
C ARG A 21 -5.23 3.05 -6.61
N GLY A 22 -6.15 2.44 -5.88
CA GLY A 22 -7.36 1.82 -6.41
C GLY A 22 -8.54 2.80 -6.50
N ASP A 23 -9.74 2.26 -6.69
CA ASP A 23 -11.00 3.04 -6.78
C ASP A 23 -11.58 3.34 -5.38
N GLY A 24 -10.77 3.98 -4.54
CA GLY A 24 -11.15 4.35 -3.17
C GLY A 24 -10.20 3.87 -2.08
N ASP A 25 -9.03 3.36 -2.45
CA ASP A 25 -8.06 2.78 -1.53
C ASP A 25 -6.61 2.98 -1.99
N LEU A 26 -5.70 2.77 -1.04
CA LEU A 26 -4.27 2.83 -1.23
C LEU A 26 -3.63 1.57 -0.67
N TYR A 27 -2.82 0.90 -1.49
CA TYR A 27 -2.15 -0.35 -1.15
C TYR A 27 -0.67 -0.30 -1.46
N LEU A 28 0.12 -0.85 -0.55
CA LEU A 28 1.53 -1.09 -0.77
C LEU A 28 1.74 -2.58 -1.05
N TYR A 29 2.34 -2.86 -2.20
CA TYR A 29 2.74 -4.20 -2.62
C TYR A 29 4.24 -4.36 -2.54
N LEU A 30 4.68 -5.53 -2.09
CA LEU A 30 6.06 -5.94 -2.09
C LEU A 30 6.21 -7.17 -2.99
N GLU A 31 7.05 -7.07 -4.01
CA GLU A 31 7.32 -8.15 -4.96
C GLU A 31 8.75 -8.68 -4.79
N ASP A 32 8.90 -10.00 -4.83
CA ASP A 32 10.17 -10.71 -4.97
C ASP A 32 10.67 -10.60 -6.42
N LEU A 33 11.94 -10.24 -6.61
CA LEU A 33 12.59 -10.11 -7.92
C LEU A 33 13.64 -11.20 -8.19
N VAL A 34 13.91 -12.11 -7.24
CA VAL A 34 14.98 -13.11 -7.36
C VAL A 34 14.57 -14.27 -8.29
N GLY A 35 13.27 -14.48 -8.46
CA GLY A 35 12.71 -15.48 -9.36
C GLY A 35 12.76 -15.07 -10.86
N PRO A 36 12.41 -16.00 -11.76
CA PRO A 36 12.36 -15.71 -13.20
C PRO A 36 11.28 -14.69 -13.58
N THR A 37 10.28 -14.52 -12.72
CA THR A 37 9.21 -13.53 -12.84
C THR A 37 8.98 -12.86 -11.49
N PRO A 38 8.71 -11.55 -11.43
CA PRO A 38 8.30 -10.89 -10.20
C PRO A 38 7.09 -11.59 -9.59
N ALA A 39 7.11 -11.80 -8.27
CA ALA A 39 6.03 -12.44 -7.54
C ALA A 39 5.67 -11.61 -6.31
N THR A 40 4.39 -11.32 -6.08
CA THR A 40 3.94 -10.62 -4.87
C THR A 40 4.29 -11.45 -3.64
N ALA A 41 5.20 -10.95 -2.82
CA ALA A 41 5.58 -11.54 -1.54
C ALA A 41 4.62 -11.12 -0.42
N SER A 42 4.17 -9.86 -0.46
CA SER A 42 3.29 -9.29 0.56
C SER A 42 2.47 -8.13 -0.01
N ALA A 43 1.33 -7.86 0.62
CA ALA A 43 0.52 -6.66 0.38
C ALA A 43 -0.05 -6.12 1.69
N VAL A 44 -0.09 -4.80 1.85
CA VAL A 44 -0.69 -4.15 3.02
C VAL A 44 -1.60 -3.00 2.60
N TRP A 45 -2.74 -2.90 3.29
CA TRP A 45 -3.63 -1.74 3.20
C TRP A 45 -2.96 -0.52 3.84
N VAL A 46 -3.01 0.63 3.17
CA VAL A 46 -2.43 1.89 3.68
C VAL A 46 -3.53 2.85 4.11
N ALA A 47 -4.54 3.07 3.26
CA ALA A 47 -5.61 4.01 3.53
C ALA A 47 -6.88 3.70 2.72
N ASN A 48 -8.02 4.18 3.20
CA ASN A 48 -9.23 4.32 2.38
C ASN A 48 -9.37 5.79 1.97
N TYR A 49 -9.49 6.08 0.68
CA TYR A 49 -9.90 7.41 0.21
C TYR A 49 -11.41 7.61 0.27
N GLN A 50 -12.17 6.52 0.21
CA GLN A 50 -13.63 6.54 0.34
C GLN A 50 -14.05 6.07 1.73
N GLN A 51 -15.32 6.30 2.07
CA GLN A 51 -15.92 5.83 3.32
C GLN A 51 -15.70 4.32 3.51
N ALA A 52 -15.31 3.93 4.74
CA ALA A 52 -15.14 2.55 5.11
C ALA A 52 -16.43 1.74 4.87
N PRO A 53 -16.33 0.50 4.38
CA PRO A 53 -17.49 -0.33 4.12
C PRO A 53 -18.28 -0.57 5.41
N THR A 54 -19.60 -0.45 5.32
CA THR A 54 -20.53 -0.70 6.44
C THR A 54 -21.02 -2.14 6.50
N ASP A 55 -20.83 -2.89 5.42
CA ASP A 55 -21.14 -4.31 5.32
C ASP A 55 -19.87 -5.14 5.13
N ARG A 56 -20.01 -6.47 5.22
CA ARG A 56 -18.93 -7.44 5.02
C ARG A 56 -18.97 -8.05 3.61
N SER A 57 -19.49 -7.33 2.62
CA SER A 57 -19.52 -7.85 1.26
C SER A 57 -18.09 -8.11 0.75
N GLU A 58 -17.94 -9.20 0.00
CA GLU A 58 -16.67 -9.48 -0.65
C GLU A 58 -16.37 -8.41 -1.70
N SER A 59 -15.10 -8.03 -1.81
CA SER A 59 -14.70 -7.10 -2.85
C SER A 59 -14.75 -7.77 -4.23
N PRO A 60 -15.14 -7.03 -5.28
CA PRO A 60 -15.13 -7.57 -6.63
C PRO A 60 -13.76 -8.14 -7.03
N ALA A 61 -13.76 -9.14 -7.92
CA ALA A 61 -12.53 -9.73 -8.40
C ALA A 61 -11.58 -8.65 -8.99
N GLY A 62 -10.34 -8.62 -8.50
CA GLY A 62 -9.33 -7.65 -8.91
C GLY A 62 -9.42 -6.29 -8.22
N VAL A 63 -10.35 -6.09 -7.28
CA VAL A 63 -10.45 -4.89 -6.46
C VAL A 63 -10.03 -5.23 -5.02
N PRO A 64 -8.97 -4.59 -4.49
CA PRO A 64 -8.55 -4.81 -3.12
C PRO A 64 -9.64 -4.40 -2.08
N PRO A 65 -9.74 -5.08 -0.92
CA PRO A 65 -10.80 -4.83 0.05
C PRO A 65 -10.54 -3.66 1.01
N ARG A 66 -11.37 -2.61 0.96
CA ARG A 66 -11.25 -1.47 1.88
C ARG A 66 -11.32 -1.90 3.36
N MET A 67 -10.50 -1.25 4.21
CA MET A 67 -10.47 -1.52 5.64
C MET A 67 -11.77 -1.06 6.31
N GLY A 68 -12.35 -1.90 7.18
CA GLY A 68 -13.55 -1.55 7.93
C GLY A 68 -13.31 -0.41 8.93
N ALA A 69 -14.37 0.27 9.37
CA ALA A 69 -14.29 1.50 10.17
C ALA A 69 -13.46 1.37 11.47
N GLY A 70 -13.42 0.18 12.08
CA GLY A 70 -12.62 -0.07 13.28
C GLY A 70 -11.11 -0.24 13.05
N GLY A 71 -10.67 -0.37 11.79
CA GLY A 71 -9.28 -0.59 11.41
C GLY A 71 -8.62 0.60 10.70
N THR A 72 -9.33 1.72 10.54
CA THR A 72 -8.83 2.94 9.89
C THR A 72 -8.98 4.14 10.81
N GLN A 73 -7.99 5.05 10.77
CA GLN A 73 -8.08 6.33 11.47
C GLN A 73 -9.10 7.29 10.82
N PHE A 74 -9.42 7.07 9.54
CA PHE A 74 -10.30 7.91 8.74
C PHE A 74 -11.46 7.06 8.17
N PRO A 75 -12.48 6.72 8.99
CA PRO A 75 -13.58 5.87 8.55
C PRO A 75 -14.50 6.54 7.53
N GLU A 76 -14.52 7.87 7.44
CA GLU A 76 -15.24 8.62 6.41
C GLU A 76 -14.47 8.72 5.08
N GLY A 77 -13.24 8.21 5.05
CA GLY A 77 -12.29 8.39 3.94
C GLY A 77 -11.22 9.41 4.33
N CYS A 78 -9.96 9.11 4.00
CA CYS A 78 -8.89 10.07 4.22
C CYS A 78 -9.00 11.21 3.18
N PRO A 79 -8.68 12.46 3.58
CA PRO A 79 -8.47 13.51 2.61
C PRO A 79 -7.40 13.05 1.61
N ASP A 80 -7.47 13.53 0.37
CA ASP A 80 -6.45 13.23 -0.64
C ASP A 80 -5.07 13.43 -0.02
N LEU A 81 -4.21 12.41 -0.11
CA LEU A 81 -2.90 12.39 0.53
C LEU A 81 -1.95 13.33 -0.24
N GLY A 82 -2.42 14.48 -0.73
CA GLY A 82 -1.72 15.49 -1.56
C GLY A 82 -0.47 16.12 -0.93
N ARG A 83 0.08 15.45 0.07
CA ARG A 83 1.42 15.57 0.65
C ARG A 83 2.37 14.59 -0.05
N ALA A 84 3.63 15.00 -0.19
CA ALA A 84 4.66 14.14 -0.76
C ALA A 84 4.84 12.90 0.13
N MET A 85 4.70 11.72 -0.47
CA MET A 85 4.96 10.43 0.15
C MET A 85 6.29 9.88 -0.36
N ASP A 86 6.99 9.13 0.48
CA ASP A 86 8.22 8.43 0.11
C ASP A 86 8.18 6.96 0.54
N LEU A 87 8.99 6.14 -0.15
CA LEU A 87 9.27 4.77 0.22
C LEU A 87 10.62 4.68 0.90
N VAL A 88 10.63 4.30 2.18
CA VAL A 88 11.85 4.17 2.98
C VAL A 88 12.11 2.70 3.24
N TRP A 89 13.20 2.18 2.67
CA TRP A 89 13.64 0.81 2.87
C TRP A 89 14.33 0.63 4.22
N PHE A 90 14.07 -0.52 4.85
CA PHE A 90 14.79 -0.95 6.04
C PHE A 90 16.18 -1.45 5.66
N GLU A 91 17.09 -1.53 6.63
CA GLU A 91 18.51 -1.81 6.40
C GLU A 91 18.75 -3.18 5.73
N GLU A 92 17.92 -4.16 6.08
CA GLU A 92 17.93 -5.52 5.56
C GLU A 92 17.35 -5.61 4.14
N GLY A 93 16.64 -4.58 3.67
CA GLY A 93 16.10 -4.47 2.31
C GLY A 93 15.01 -5.48 1.98
N ASP A 94 14.43 -6.12 2.99
CA ASP A 94 13.27 -7.00 2.91
C ASP A 94 11.98 -6.27 3.31
N ALA A 95 12.04 -5.25 4.16
CA ALA A 95 10.91 -4.42 4.55
C ALA A 95 10.97 -2.98 4.00
N VAL A 96 9.80 -2.34 3.87
CA VAL A 96 9.66 -0.95 3.42
C VAL A 96 8.48 -0.26 4.10
N ALA A 97 8.64 1.03 4.39
CA ALA A 97 7.58 1.89 4.91
C ALA A 97 7.16 2.93 3.88
N VAL A 98 5.86 3.25 3.85
CA VAL A 98 5.33 4.49 3.27
C VAL A 98 5.35 5.55 4.35
N VAL A 99 5.98 6.68 4.05
CA VAL A 99 6.06 7.81 4.98
C VAL A 99 5.58 9.09 4.32
N ASP A 100 5.08 10.01 5.12
CA ASP A 100 4.82 11.40 4.73
C ASP A 100 5.39 12.36 5.79
N ALA A 101 5.06 13.65 5.67
CA ALA A 101 5.53 14.68 6.59
C ALA A 101 5.05 14.50 8.06
N GLU A 102 4.00 13.71 8.29
CA GLU A 102 3.43 13.45 9.61
C GLU A 102 3.95 12.14 10.23
N GLY A 103 4.51 11.24 9.42
CA GLY A 103 5.21 10.05 9.89
C GLY A 103 4.99 8.82 9.03
N VAL A 104 4.97 7.64 9.66
CA VAL A 104 4.78 6.35 8.99
C VAL A 104 3.29 6.09 8.79
N LEU A 105 2.89 5.86 7.55
CA LEU A 105 1.51 5.51 7.19
C LEU A 105 1.28 4.01 7.24
N ALA A 106 2.22 3.23 6.68
CA ALA A 106 2.18 1.78 6.68
C ALA A 106 3.60 1.23 6.54
N ALA A 107 3.81 0.02 7.05
CA ALA A 107 5.03 -0.75 6.81
C ALA A 107 4.66 -2.17 6.40
N ILE A 108 5.46 -2.74 5.51
CA ILE A 108 5.31 -4.10 5.03
C ILE A 108 6.64 -4.85 5.20
N PRO A 109 6.64 -6.02 5.84
CA PRO A 109 7.78 -6.94 5.85
C PRO A 109 7.83 -7.82 4.60
#